data_AF-S2K161-F1
#
_entry.id   AF-S2K161-F1
#
_cell.length_a   1.000
_cell.length_b   1.000
_cell.length_c   1.000
_cell.angle_alpha   90.00
_cell.angle_beta   90.00
_cell.angle_gamma   90.00
#
_symmetry.space_group_name_H-M   'P 1'
#
loop_
_entity.id
_entity.type
_entity.pdbx_description
1 polymer ?
#
loop_
_entity_poly.entity_id
_entity_poly.type
_entity_poly.pdbx_seq_one_letter_code
_entity_poly.pdbx_strand_id
1 'polypeptide(L)'
;MTWEKSAVYALTPTITSMFQANNISGVLTTVLSILQTALQPMYSKLSDMTGRAEAYTISIVFFIVSFIIMACAQNYNTLIGGQVIYAFGFSGTLVLGPILIGDMTDIVNRSMFLALYNFPTIINLFAASAAAQKILETNWRWGYGHVCIVMFVTSAPLIFGLWRIQRKAKQAHLFKEFKTTQQQQQETFAGKALWVCNEIDLVGSILLAAGLFLTLLPLILANNWGEWGSSTTIGTLCAGGGAWILFAIWEKRFASKPIIPLTHWESKNPIWGVLVVFLVATINNMMDFQYFLTYLQVTRRLTSQNATYLERGFNVTYVCLPLVIGYIMKRTRRWRPYVWIGASFAVLGPGLMIPARNSHSHDAFIVITQVIFGAATAFINYPILVGIQASVPPSDIAIVIALYEVGTSVAASVGTTIAGSVWNSVLPGLFEKHVPGNYVYAKIVSSISYALALPEDQHQGVVLAYDDAMRLLGIIAVCIGALSFLASIPLKGFLLVNVKGHESMSQEHEADVQTLDEEAVVDEEIVISHASEMPNKKPPHL
;
A
#
# COMPACT_ATOMS: atom_id res chain seq x y z
N MET A 1 -4.33 -10.51 -3.93
CA MET A 1 -5.19 -10.41 -2.71
C MET A 1 -4.95 -11.64 -1.85
N THR A 2 -4.83 -11.46 -0.55
CA THR A 2 -4.73 -12.54 0.45
C THR A 2 -6.08 -13.24 0.66
N TRP A 3 -6.08 -14.46 1.22
CA TRP A 3 -7.27 -15.30 1.39
C TRP A 3 -8.41 -14.54 2.08
N GLU A 4 -8.11 -13.92 3.21
CA GLU A 4 -9.07 -13.17 4.01
C GLU A 4 -9.62 -11.97 3.25
N LYS A 5 -8.77 -11.22 2.53
CA LYS A 5 -9.21 -10.01 1.82
C LYS A 5 -10.18 -10.41 0.71
N SER A 6 -9.87 -11.50 0.00
CA SER A 6 -10.76 -12.05 -1.04
C SER A 6 -12.06 -12.61 -0.45
N ALA A 7 -11.99 -13.36 0.66
CA ALA A 7 -13.18 -13.90 1.32
C ALA A 7 -14.09 -12.79 1.87
N VAL A 8 -13.53 -11.84 2.64
CA VAL A 8 -14.28 -10.70 3.18
C VAL A 8 -14.87 -9.86 2.06
N TYR A 9 -14.12 -9.60 0.98
CA TYR A 9 -14.62 -8.85 -0.17
C TYR A 9 -15.83 -9.51 -0.83
N ALA A 10 -15.82 -10.83 -0.99
CA ALA A 10 -16.96 -11.58 -1.53
C ALA A 10 -18.16 -11.62 -0.57
N LEU A 11 -17.93 -11.69 0.74
CA LEU A 11 -18.98 -11.75 1.76
C LEU A 11 -19.65 -10.40 2.05
N THR A 12 -18.89 -9.30 1.94
CA THR A 12 -19.29 -7.98 2.42
C THR A 12 -20.60 -7.46 1.79
N PRO A 13 -20.81 -7.48 0.46
CA PRO A 13 -22.04 -6.95 -0.13
C PRO A 13 -23.31 -7.64 0.39
N THR A 14 -23.25 -8.96 0.55
CA THR A 14 -24.37 -9.76 1.05
C THR A 14 -24.61 -9.50 2.54
N ILE A 15 -23.58 -9.50 3.37
CA ILE A 15 -23.70 -9.26 4.82
C ILE A 15 -24.21 -7.83 5.10
N THR A 16 -23.67 -6.84 4.39
CA THR A 16 -24.11 -5.45 4.53
C THR A 16 -25.56 -5.27 4.07
N SER A 17 -26.00 -6.02 3.04
CA SER A 17 -27.40 -6.09 2.65
C SER A 17 -28.30 -6.69 3.74
N MET A 18 -27.86 -7.75 4.45
CA MET A 18 -28.60 -8.34 5.57
C MET A 18 -28.83 -7.34 6.71
N PHE A 19 -27.87 -6.45 6.96
CA PHE A 19 -27.97 -5.39 7.95
C PHE A 19 -28.61 -4.08 7.43
N GLN A 20 -29.10 -4.06 6.18
CA GLN A 20 -29.68 -2.89 5.52
C GLN A 20 -28.76 -1.65 5.51
N ALA A 21 -27.43 -1.84 5.49
CA ALA A 21 -26.45 -0.79 5.72
C ALA A 21 -25.57 -0.44 4.50
N ASN A 22 -26.01 -0.79 3.28
CA ASN A 22 -25.23 -0.57 2.06
C ASN A 22 -25.06 0.92 1.70
N ASN A 23 -25.90 1.80 2.25
CA ASN A 23 -25.74 3.25 2.13
C ASN A 23 -24.48 3.79 2.83
N ILE A 24 -23.96 3.08 3.83
CA ILE A 24 -22.76 3.49 4.61
C ILE A 24 -21.50 2.76 4.12
N SER A 25 -21.63 1.68 3.33
CA SER A 25 -20.51 0.82 2.94
C SER A 25 -19.40 1.56 2.16
N GLY A 26 -19.78 2.47 1.26
CA GLY A 26 -18.83 3.28 0.51
C GLY A 26 -18.05 4.25 1.39
N VAL A 27 -18.72 4.90 2.33
CA VAL A 27 -18.11 5.81 3.32
C VAL A 27 -17.16 5.04 4.23
N LEU A 28 -17.60 3.87 4.71
CA LEU A 28 -16.80 3.01 5.56
C LEU A 28 -15.52 2.53 4.87
N THR A 29 -15.61 2.15 3.59
CA THR A 29 -14.44 1.72 2.80
C THR A 29 -13.40 2.83 2.72
N THR A 30 -13.82 4.08 2.48
CA THR A 30 -12.90 5.23 2.50
C THR A 30 -12.33 5.48 3.89
N VAL A 31 -13.16 5.49 4.94
CA VAL A 31 -12.72 5.70 6.33
C VAL A 31 -11.65 4.66 6.72
N LEU A 32 -11.88 3.39 6.40
CA LEU A 32 -10.92 2.32 6.68
C LEU A 32 -9.65 2.46 5.85
N SER A 33 -9.74 2.93 4.60
CA SER A 33 -8.57 3.18 3.75
C SER A 33 -7.72 4.32 4.30
N ILE A 34 -8.34 5.41 4.77
CA ILE A 34 -7.64 6.53 5.44
C ILE A 34 -6.97 6.06 6.73
N LEU A 35 -7.68 5.29 7.55
CA LEU A 35 -7.12 4.71 8.76
C LEU A 35 -5.91 3.81 8.46
N GLN A 36 -6.03 2.95 7.44
CA GLN A 36 -4.94 2.09 7.01
C GLN A 36 -3.71 2.90 6.59
N THR A 37 -3.91 3.99 5.83
CA THR A 37 -2.86 4.93 5.40
C THR A 37 -2.11 5.55 6.57
N ALA A 38 -2.81 5.95 7.64
CA ALA A 38 -2.18 6.53 8.81
C ALA A 38 -1.34 5.52 9.61
N LEU A 39 -1.72 4.23 9.58
CA LEU A 39 -1.09 3.18 10.37
C LEU A 39 0.18 2.61 9.71
N GLN A 40 0.31 2.71 8.39
CA GLN A 40 1.47 2.18 7.66
C GLN A 40 2.82 2.79 8.08
N PRO A 41 2.98 4.14 8.16
CA PRO A 41 4.22 4.74 8.68
C PRO A 41 4.55 4.28 10.10
N MET A 42 3.52 4.14 10.95
CA MET A 42 3.68 3.72 12.33
C MET A 42 4.27 2.32 12.42
N TYR A 43 3.79 1.37 11.60
CA TYR A 43 4.35 0.02 11.56
C TYR A 43 5.77 -0.04 11.01
N SER A 44 6.09 0.79 10.00
CA SER A 44 7.47 0.88 9.49
C SER A 44 8.44 1.29 10.59
N LYS A 45 8.16 2.38 11.31
CA LYS A 45 9.02 2.88 12.39
C LYS A 45 9.05 1.95 13.60
N LEU A 46 7.90 1.38 13.97
CA LEU A 46 7.81 0.38 15.03
C LEU A 46 8.70 -0.84 14.76
N SER A 47 8.75 -1.27 13.50
CA SER A 47 9.58 -2.40 13.04
C SER A 47 11.07 -2.09 13.11
N ASP A 48 11.46 -0.86 12.80
CA ASP A 48 12.86 -0.41 12.91
C ASP A 48 13.32 -0.31 14.37
N MET A 49 12.41 0.05 15.28
CA MET A 49 12.70 0.22 16.71
C MET A 49 12.70 -1.11 17.49
N THR A 50 11.61 -1.88 17.41
CA THR A 50 11.42 -3.09 18.22
C THR A 50 12.01 -4.34 17.60
N GLY A 51 12.19 -4.33 16.28
CA GLY A 51 12.56 -5.49 15.49
C GLY A 51 11.40 -6.03 14.65
N ARG A 52 11.76 -6.79 13.60
CA ARG A 52 10.81 -7.34 12.64
C ARG A 52 9.80 -8.31 13.29
N ALA A 53 10.24 -9.15 14.23
CA ALA A 53 9.39 -10.20 14.80
C ALA A 53 8.30 -9.63 15.72
N GLU A 54 8.62 -8.65 16.55
CA GLU A 54 7.67 -7.99 17.44
C GLU A 54 6.59 -7.26 16.65
N ALA A 55 6.99 -6.46 15.64
CA ALA A 55 6.04 -5.72 14.80
C ALA A 55 5.05 -6.65 14.06
N TYR A 56 5.56 -7.76 13.50
CA TYR A 56 4.70 -8.78 12.87
C TYR A 56 3.74 -9.44 13.86
N THR A 57 4.22 -9.77 15.07
CA THR A 57 3.41 -10.41 16.09
C THR A 57 2.24 -9.51 16.51
N ILE A 58 2.51 -8.21 16.75
CA ILE A 58 1.48 -7.22 17.09
C ILE A 58 0.41 -7.14 16.00
N SER A 59 0.85 -7.00 14.74
CA SER A 59 -0.04 -6.95 13.59
C SER A 59 -0.96 -8.17 13.50
N ILE A 60 -0.42 -9.38 13.68
CA ILE A 60 -1.19 -10.63 13.61
C ILE A 60 -2.17 -10.77 14.78
N VAL A 61 -1.82 -10.31 15.98
CA VAL A 61 -2.75 -10.31 17.13
C VAL A 61 -3.96 -9.42 16.85
N PHE A 62 -3.76 -8.19 16.39
CA PHE A 62 -4.87 -7.32 15.98
C PHE A 62 -5.73 -7.96 14.89
N PHE A 63 -5.06 -8.61 13.93
CA PHE A 63 -5.72 -9.35 12.87
C PHE A 63 -6.65 -10.44 13.43
N ILE A 64 -6.15 -11.32 14.29
CA ILE A 64 -6.93 -12.40 14.91
C ILE A 64 -8.12 -11.84 15.72
N VAL A 65 -7.86 -10.86 16.58
CA VAL A 65 -8.90 -10.23 17.42
C VAL A 65 -10.00 -9.61 16.56
N SER A 66 -9.65 -8.98 15.43
CA SER A 66 -10.63 -8.39 14.52
C SER A 66 -11.63 -9.41 13.97
N PHE A 67 -11.15 -10.58 13.54
CA PHE A 67 -12.00 -11.64 12.99
C PHE A 67 -12.85 -12.33 14.07
N ILE A 68 -12.36 -12.43 15.31
CA ILE A 68 -13.16 -12.91 16.44
C ILE A 68 -14.35 -11.98 16.67
N ILE A 69 -14.10 -10.66 16.69
CA ILE A 69 -15.16 -9.65 16.90
C ILE A 69 -16.17 -9.69 15.74
N MET A 70 -15.71 -9.76 14.49
CA MET A 70 -16.60 -9.85 13.32
C MET A 70 -17.43 -11.15 13.31
N ALA A 71 -16.86 -12.28 13.74
CA ALA A 71 -17.59 -13.55 13.84
C ALA A 71 -18.67 -13.52 14.94
N CYS A 72 -18.41 -12.84 16.04
CA CYS A 72 -19.36 -12.69 17.16
C CYS A 72 -20.36 -11.53 16.99
N ALA A 73 -20.31 -10.80 15.87
CA ALA A 73 -21.15 -9.63 15.67
C ALA A 73 -22.65 -9.97 15.62
N GLN A 74 -23.43 -9.24 16.42
CA GLN A 74 -24.90 -9.32 16.44
C GLN A 74 -25.57 -8.12 15.77
N ASN A 75 -24.85 -7.02 15.62
CA ASN A 75 -25.31 -5.81 14.96
C ASN A 75 -24.20 -5.25 14.06
N TYR A 76 -24.58 -4.35 13.16
CA TYR A 76 -23.65 -3.76 12.19
C TYR A 76 -22.55 -2.91 12.86
N ASN A 77 -22.85 -2.25 13.98
CA ASN A 77 -21.86 -1.42 14.69
C ASN A 77 -20.71 -2.27 15.26
N THR A 78 -20.99 -3.46 15.78
CA THR A 78 -19.95 -4.42 16.21
C THR A 78 -19.12 -4.90 15.03
N LEU A 79 -19.75 -5.13 13.86
CA LEU A 79 -19.03 -5.51 12.65
C LEU A 79 -18.05 -4.41 12.19
N ILE A 80 -18.50 -3.14 12.21
CA ILE A 80 -17.65 -1.97 11.94
C ILE A 80 -16.49 -1.91 12.94
N GLY A 81 -16.76 -2.08 14.24
CA GLY A 81 -15.72 -2.10 15.27
C GLY A 81 -14.65 -3.15 15.00
N GLY A 82 -15.05 -4.34 14.55
CA GLY A 82 -14.15 -5.38 14.08
C GLY A 82 -13.33 -4.95 12.85
N GLN A 83 -13.94 -4.29 11.86
CA GLN A 83 -13.23 -3.79 10.68
C GLN A 83 -12.21 -2.68 10.98
N VAL A 84 -12.51 -1.83 11.96
CA VAL A 84 -11.55 -0.82 12.45
C VAL A 84 -10.32 -1.52 13.04
N ILE A 85 -10.50 -2.56 13.85
CA ILE A 85 -9.39 -3.34 14.41
C ILE A 85 -8.65 -4.11 13.31
N TYR A 86 -9.37 -4.59 12.29
CA TYR A 86 -8.76 -5.22 11.11
C TYR A 86 -7.80 -4.27 10.39
N ALA A 87 -8.10 -2.97 10.29
CA ALA A 87 -7.19 -1.99 9.71
C ALA A 87 -5.85 -1.92 10.46
N PHE A 88 -5.85 -2.03 11.80
CA PHE A 88 -4.61 -2.15 12.59
C PHE A 88 -3.82 -3.41 12.25
N GLY A 89 -4.48 -4.57 12.11
CA GLY A 89 -3.79 -5.79 11.72
C GLY A 89 -3.24 -5.73 10.30
N PHE A 90 -4.10 -5.36 9.34
CA PHE A 90 -3.80 -5.41 7.92
C PHE A 90 -2.69 -4.46 7.50
N SER A 91 -2.67 -3.21 8.00
CA SER A 91 -1.61 -2.24 7.66
C SER A 91 -0.21 -2.73 8.02
N GLY A 92 -0.06 -3.45 9.14
CA GLY A 92 1.23 -4.03 9.54
C GLY A 92 1.69 -5.11 8.57
N THR A 93 0.84 -6.10 8.27
CA THR A 93 1.19 -7.18 7.33
C THR A 93 1.52 -6.67 5.92
N LEU A 94 0.89 -5.57 5.49
CA LEU A 94 1.10 -4.99 4.18
C LEU A 94 2.48 -4.35 4.04
N VAL A 95 2.94 -3.62 5.05
CA VAL A 95 4.23 -2.90 5.03
C VAL A 95 5.41 -3.79 5.41
N LEU A 96 5.23 -4.69 6.39
CA LEU A 96 6.34 -5.48 6.92
C LEU A 96 6.83 -6.57 5.95
N GLY A 97 5.99 -7.03 5.01
CA GLY A 97 6.34 -8.02 3.99
C GLY A 97 7.43 -7.54 3.04
N PRO A 98 7.18 -6.47 2.28
CA PRO A 98 8.17 -5.86 1.41
C PRO A 98 9.45 -5.44 2.12
N ILE A 99 9.36 -4.93 3.36
CA ILE A 99 10.55 -4.59 4.17
C ILE A 99 11.41 -5.83 4.43
N LEU A 100 10.80 -6.91 4.91
CA LEU A 100 11.53 -8.16 5.21
C LEU A 100 12.21 -8.74 3.97
N ILE A 101 11.54 -8.70 2.82
CA ILE A 101 12.12 -9.15 1.53
C ILE A 101 13.24 -8.22 1.10
N GLY A 102 13.08 -6.91 1.30
CA GLY A 102 14.13 -5.91 1.08
C GLY A 102 15.40 -6.20 1.88
N ASP A 103 15.24 -6.54 3.16
CA ASP A 103 16.34 -6.84 4.09
C ASP A 103 17.08 -8.15 3.74
N MET A 104 16.39 -9.12 3.11
CA MET A 104 16.95 -10.46 2.83
C MET A 104 17.49 -10.66 1.41
N THR A 105 17.25 -9.72 0.49
CA THR A 105 17.50 -9.94 -0.95
C THR A 105 18.33 -8.85 -1.59
N ASP A 106 19.20 -9.27 -2.51
CA ASP A 106 19.95 -8.37 -3.40
C ASP A 106 19.01 -7.59 -4.31
N ILE A 107 19.39 -6.35 -4.65
CA ILE A 107 18.55 -5.44 -5.41
C ILE A 107 18.15 -5.96 -6.79
N VAL A 108 19.03 -6.72 -7.46
CA VAL A 108 18.76 -7.30 -8.79
C VAL A 108 17.76 -8.46 -8.71
N ASN A 109 17.77 -9.22 -7.61
CA ASN A 109 16.86 -10.35 -7.42
C ASN A 109 15.55 -9.94 -6.74
N ARG A 110 15.52 -8.77 -6.09
CA ARG A 110 14.44 -8.33 -5.21
C ARG A 110 13.07 -8.28 -5.87
N SER A 111 12.95 -7.80 -7.11
CA SER A 111 11.67 -7.80 -7.84
C SER A 111 11.11 -9.21 -8.03
N MET A 112 11.98 -10.19 -8.33
CA MET A 112 11.58 -11.59 -8.49
C MET A 112 11.14 -12.20 -7.16
N PHE A 113 11.83 -11.90 -6.05
CA PHE A 113 11.41 -12.38 -4.72
C PHE A 113 10.10 -11.73 -4.25
N LEU A 114 9.89 -10.44 -4.50
CA LEU A 114 8.61 -9.76 -4.25
C LEU A 114 7.48 -10.39 -5.07
N ALA A 115 7.74 -10.72 -6.34
CA ALA A 115 6.77 -11.40 -7.19
C ALA A 115 6.47 -12.82 -6.69
N LEU A 116 7.48 -13.58 -6.26
CA LEU A 116 7.31 -14.91 -5.67
C LEU A 116 6.55 -14.87 -4.35
N TYR A 117 6.77 -13.84 -3.52
CA TYR A 117 6.01 -13.61 -2.30
C TYR A 117 4.52 -13.41 -2.57
N ASN A 118 4.17 -12.66 -3.63
CA ASN A 118 2.78 -12.41 -4.00
C ASN A 118 2.15 -13.53 -4.85
N PHE A 119 2.93 -14.38 -5.51
CA PHE A 119 2.44 -15.38 -6.46
C PHE A 119 1.38 -16.35 -5.88
N PRO A 120 1.51 -16.87 -4.63
CA PRO A 120 0.51 -17.75 -4.04
C PRO A 120 -0.91 -17.14 -3.98
N THR A 121 -1.05 -15.82 -4.06
CA THR A 121 -2.35 -15.15 -4.08
C THR A 121 -3.23 -15.51 -5.29
N ILE A 122 -2.66 -16.05 -6.37
CA ILE A 122 -3.41 -16.53 -7.54
C ILE A 122 -4.43 -17.63 -7.16
N ILE A 123 -4.06 -18.52 -6.24
CA ILE A 123 -4.93 -19.61 -5.77
C ILE A 123 -6.06 -19.02 -4.93
N ASN A 124 -5.72 -18.11 -4.01
CA ASN A 124 -6.67 -17.45 -3.12
C ASN A 124 -7.74 -16.68 -3.90
N LEU A 125 -7.36 -16.06 -5.03
CA LEU A 125 -8.26 -15.24 -5.85
C LEU A 125 -9.53 -15.99 -6.29
N PHE A 126 -9.38 -17.25 -6.70
CA PHE A 126 -10.47 -18.09 -7.18
C PHE A 126 -11.06 -18.97 -6.07
N ALA A 127 -10.21 -19.53 -5.21
CA ALA A 127 -10.64 -20.45 -4.15
C ALA A 127 -11.45 -19.74 -3.05
N ALA A 128 -11.03 -18.54 -2.63
CA ALA A 128 -11.70 -17.81 -1.54
C ALA A 128 -13.13 -17.41 -1.92
N SER A 129 -13.36 -17.01 -3.17
CA SER A 129 -14.69 -16.60 -3.65
C SER A 129 -15.65 -17.79 -3.69
N ALA A 130 -15.20 -18.96 -4.16
CA ALA A 130 -16.00 -20.19 -4.15
C ALA A 130 -16.28 -20.69 -2.73
N ALA A 131 -15.29 -20.60 -1.83
CA ALA A 131 -15.45 -20.95 -0.43
C ALA A 131 -16.44 -20.00 0.28
N ALA A 132 -16.33 -18.69 0.05
CA ALA A 132 -17.20 -17.68 0.62
C ALA A 132 -18.69 -17.94 0.30
N GLN A 133 -19.01 -18.34 -0.94
CA GLN A 133 -20.38 -18.65 -1.33
C GLN A 133 -20.96 -19.85 -0.56
N LYS A 134 -20.21 -20.96 -0.45
CA LYS A 134 -20.64 -22.11 0.36
C LYS A 134 -20.80 -21.76 1.84
N ILE A 135 -19.99 -20.83 2.33
CA ILE A 135 -20.10 -20.36 3.72
C ILE A 135 -21.36 -19.49 3.90
N LEU A 136 -21.74 -18.68 2.91
CA LEU A 136 -22.99 -17.91 2.96
C LEU A 136 -24.23 -18.81 3.02
N GLU A 137 -24.20 -19.98 2.37
CA GLU A 137 -25.29 -20.97 2.41
C GLU A 137 -25.48 -21.62 3.78
N THR A 138 -24.42 -21.68 4.60
CA THR A 138 -24.44 -22.36 5.90
C THR A 138 -24.56 -21.38 7.05
N ASN A 139 -23.51 -20.57 7.29
CA ASN A 139 -23.48 -19.57 8.34
C ASN A 139 -22.42 -18.51 8.02
N TRP A 140 -22.87 -17.29 7.75
CA TRP A 140 -21.98 -16.17 7.43
C TRP A 140 -20.95 -15.87 8.55
N ARG A 141 -21.28 -16.16 9.82
CA ARG A 141 -20.35 -15.95 10.95
C ARG A 141 -19.13 -16.85 10.87
N TRP A 142 -19.32 -18.07 10.35
CA TRP A 142 -18.21 -18.97 10.08
C TRP A 142 -17.27 -18.43 8.99
N GLY A 143 -17.77 -17.52 8.14
CA GLY A 143 -16.97 -16.78 7.17
C GLY A 143 -15.86 -15.97 7.80
N TYR A 144 -16.08 -15.40 8.98
CA TYR A 144 -15.03 -14.70 9.73
C TYR A 144 -14.28 -15.66 10.68
N GLY A 145 -14.99 -16.62 11.28
CA GLY A 145 -14.41 -17.58 12.22
C GLY A 145 -13.31 -18.46 11.61
N HIS A 146 -13.51 -19.00 10.41
CA HIS A 146 -12.49 -19.85 9.77
C HIS A 146 -11.23 -19.06 9.42
N VAL A 147 -11.36 -17.79 9.02
CA VAL A 147 -10.22 -16.92 8.69
C VAL A 147 -9.31 -16.75 9.90
N CYS A 148 -9.87 -16.57 11.09
CA CYS A 148 -9.11 -16.48 12.33
C CYS A 148 -8.18 -17.71 12.53
N ILE A 149 -8.72 -18.91 12.33
CA ILE A 149 -7.98 -20.17 12.48
C ILE A 149 -6.89 -20.28 11.42
N VAL A 150 -7.23 -20.03 10.16
CA VAL A 150 -6.28 -20.07 9.04
C VAL A 150 -5.13 -19.10 9.27
N MET A 151 -5.42 -17.87 9.68
CA MET A 151 -4.39 -16.85 9.95
C MET A 151 -3.47 -17.25 11.10
N PHE A 152 -4.01 -17.78 12.20
CA PHE A 152 -3.18 -18.25 13.31
C PHE A 152 -2.21 -19.37 12.88
N VAL A 153 -2.73 -20.39 12.18
CA VAL A 153 -1.93 -21.55 11.75
C VAL A 153 -0.88 -21.18 10.72
N THR A 154 -1.25 -20.37 9.72
CA THR A 154 -0.35 -20.01 8.60
C THR A 154 0.73 -19.00 9.01
N SER A 155 0.45 -18.13 9.98
CA SER A 155 1.42 -17.14 10.46
C SER A 155 2.39 -17.68 11.51
N ALA A 156 2.02 -18.75 12.23
CA ALA A 156 2.86 -19.34 13.28
C ALA A 156 4.29 -19.72 12.81
N PRO A 157 4.51 -20.37 11.64
CA PRO A 157 5.85 -20.67 11.15
C PRO A 157 6.69 -19.43 10.87
N LEU A 158 6.08 -18.38 10.31
CA LEU A 158 6.75 -17.11 10.01
C LEU A 158 7.18 -16.41 11.32
N ILE A 159 6.24 -16.25 12.27
CA ILE A 159 6.53 -15.67 13.58
C ILE A 159 7.64 -16.47 14.27
N PHE A 160 7.52 -17.80 14.30
CA PHE A 160 8.52 -18.66 14.93
C PHE A 160 9.90 -18.51 14.28
N GLY A 161 9.97 -18.47 12.95
CA GLY A 161 11.20 -18.26 12.20
C GLY A 161 11.85 -16.91 12.52
N LEU A 162 11.06 -15.82 12.52
CA LEU A 162 11.53 -14.47 12.84
C LEU A 162 12.05 -14.38 14.27
N TRP A 163 11.30 -14.92 15.24
CA TRP A 163 11.73 -14.96 16.64
C TRP A 163 13.01 -15.78 16.82
N ARG A 164 13.18 -16.89 16.09
CA ARG A 164 14.40 -17.70 16.13
C ARG A 164 15.60 -16.94 15.60
N ILE A 165 15.46 -16.25 14.45
CA ILE A 165 16.51 -15.42 13.86
C ILE A 165 16.88 -14.29 14.80
N GLN A 166 15.89 -13.59 15.34
CA GLN A 166 16.12 -12.48 16.25
C GLN A 166 16.79 -12.93 17.55
N ARG A 167 16.39 -14.08 18.12
CA ARG A 167 17.08 -14.67 19.29
C ARG A 167 18.54 -15.00 18.98
N LYS A 168 18.82 -15.62 17.82
CA LYS A 168 20.19 -15.93 17.40
C LYS A 168 21.03 -14.66 17.19
N ALA A 169 20.47 -13.63 16.57
CA ALA A 169 21.15 -12.36 16.37
C ALA A 169 21.41 -11.62 17.70
N LYS A 170 20.49 -11.70 18.67
CA LYS A 170 20.70 -11.19 20.05
C LYS A 170 21.81 -11.96 20.77
N GLN A 171 21.87 -13.28 20.59
CA GLN A 171 22.92 -14.14 21.18
C GLN A 171 24.30 -13.93 20.53
N ALA A 172 24.34 -13.61 19.24
CA ALA A 172 25.58 -13.36 18.50
C ALA A 172 26.15 -11.95 18.71
N HIS A 173 25.54 -11.12 19.58
CA HIS A 173 25.88 -9.71 19.79
C HIS A 173 25.93 -8.86 18.50
N LEU A 174 25.28 -9.34 17.42
CA LEU A 174 25.18 -8.63 16.13
C LEU A 174 24.17 -7.49 16.18
N PHE A 175 23.25 -7.54 17.14
CA PHE A 175 22.60 -6.31 17.57
C PHE A 175 23.66 -5.50 18.29
N LYS A 176 24.11 -4.39 17.67
CA LYS A 176 24.42 -3.20 18.46
C LYS A 176 23.23 -3.05 19.38
N GLU A 177 23.41 -3.38 20.66
CA GLU A 177 22.42 -2.99 21.64
C GLU A 177 22.14 -1.53 21.34
N PHE A 178 20.89 -1.18 21.04
CA PHE A 178 20.39 0.15 21.33
C PHE A 178 20.42 0.30 22.86
N LYS A 179 21.61 0.16 23.46
CA LYS A 179 21.96 0.50 24.81
C LYS A 179 22.00 2.03 24.78
N THR A 180 20.82 2.62 24.93
CA THR A 180 20.56 3.26 26.21
C THR A 180 21.69 4.18 26.69
N THR A 181 21.89 5.27 25.97
CA THR A 181 22.08 6.54 26.69
C THR A 181 20.72 7.03 27.23
N GLN A 182 19.57 6.60 26.66
CA GLN A 182 18.24 7.06 27.06
C GLN A 182 17.39 6.13 27.96
N GLN A 183 17.47 4.78 27.89
CA GLN A 183 16.70 3.92 28.82
C GLN A 183 17.14 4.00 30.29
N GLN A 184 18.27 4.64 30.64
CA GLN A 184 18.65 4.87 32.04
C GLN A 184 17.86 6.03 32.68
N GLN A 185 17.13 6.84 31.87
CA GLN A 185 16.43 8.03 32.34
C GLN A 185 14.89 7.91 32.37
N GLN A 186 14.29 6.80 31.92
CA GLN A 186 12.83 6.66 31.84
C GLN A 186 12.32 5.39 32.54
N GLU A 187 12.33 5.42 33.87
CA GLU A 187 11.79 4.36 34.74
C GLU A 187 10.24 4.32 34.71
N THR A 188 9.56 5.41 34.35
CA THR A 188 8.08 5.49 34.38
C THR A 188 7.43 5.00 33.09
N PHE A 189 6.28 4.32 33.21
CA PHE A 189 5.47 3.86 32.07
C PHE A 189 5.10 5.01 31.11
N ALA A 190 4.78 6.19 31.65
CA ALA A 190 4.49 7.39 30.87
C ALA A 190 5.70 7.87 30.05
N GLY A 191 6.91 7.80 30.61
CA GLY A 191 8.14 8.13 29.89
C GLY A 191 8.37 7.22 28.69
N LYS A 192 8.22 5.91 28.90
CA LYS A 192 8.31 4.90 27.82
C LYS A 192 7.24 5.12 26.74
N ALA A 193 6.00 5.39 27.13
CA ALA A 193 4.92 5.66 26.18
C ALA A 193 5.19 6.91 25.33
N LEU A 194 5.61 8.02 25.97
CA LEU A 194 5.99 9.26 25.28
C LEU A 194 7.15 9.06 24.31
N TRP A 195 8.15 8.28 24.71
CA TRP A 195 9.28 7.95 23.83
C TRP A 195 8.82 7.17 22.60
N VAL A 196 8.00 6.13 22.78
CA VAL A 196 7.42 5.37 21.65
C VAL A 196 6.61 6.30 20.74
N CYS A 197 5.77 7.17 21.31
CA CYS A 197 4.96 8.13 20.55
C CYS A 197 5.81 9.08 19.70
N ASN A 198 6.96 9.53 20.22
CA ASN A 198 7.89 10.37 19.47
C ASN A 198 8.60 9.58 18.36
N GLU A 199 9.00 8.34 18.66
CA GLU A 199 9.77 7.50 17.74
C GLU A 199 8.96 7.04 16.54
N ILE A 200 7.67 6.73 16.72
CA ILE A 200 6.74 6.40 15.63
C ILE A 200 6.15 7.63 14.94
N ASP A 201 6.48 8.84 15.42
CA ASP A 201 5.86 10.10 15.00
C ASP A 201 4.33 10.03 15.01
N LEU A 202 3.79 9.79 16.21
CA LEU A 202 2.35 9.65 16.41
C LEU A 202 1.60 10.95 16.03
N VAL A 203 2.17 12.11 16.35
CA VAL A 203 1.57 13.41 16.02
C VAL A 203 1.53 13.62 14.52
N GLY A 204 2.62 13.38 13.79
CA GLY A 204 2.65 13.44 12.33
C GLY A 204 1.63 12.47 11.72
N SER A 205 1.53 11.25 12.26
CA SER A 205 0.59 10.23 11.79
C SER A 205 -0.87 10.64 12.02
N ILE A 206 -1.18 11.25 13.16
CA ILE A 206 -2.51 11.81 13.46
C ILE A 206 -2.83 13.00 12.56
N LEU A 207 -1.88 13.89 12.31
CA LEU A 207 -2.07 15.04 11.42
C LEU A 207 -2.26 14.61 9.97
N LEU A 208 -1.53 13.59 9.50
CA LEU A 208 -1.73 12.96 8.21
C LEU A 208 -3.14 12.35 8.11
N ALA A 209 -3.54 11.57 9.12
CA ALA A 209 -4.89 11.00 9.19
C ALA A 209 -5.97 12.08 9.17
N ALA A 210 -5.81 13.12 10.01
CA ALA A 210 -6.73 14.24 10.11
C ALA A 210 -6.82 15.02 8.79
N GLY A 211 -5.69 15.29 8.14
CA GLY A 211 -5.63 15.93 6.83
C GLY A 211 -6.42 15.14 5.79
N LEU A 212 -6.23 13.81 5.74
CA LEU A 212 -6.98 12.94 4.84
C LEU A 212 -8.47 12.84 5.21
N PHE A 213 -8.82 12.67 6.48
CA PHE A 213 -10.22 12.60 6.91
C PHE A 213 -10.97 13.89 6.61
N LEU A 214 -10.41 15.03 7.00
CA LEU A 214 -11.06 16.32 6.86
C LEU A 214 -11.15 16.80 5.41
N THR A 215 -10.29 16.32 4.51
CA THR A 215 -10.43 16.63 3.07
C THR A 215 -11.28 15.62 2.32
N LEU A 216 -11.11 14.31 2.57
CA LEU A 216 -11.73 13.27 1.75
C LEU A 216 -13.15 12.93 2.20
N LEU A 217 -13.44 12.94 3.51
CA LEU A 217 -14.76 12.62 4.04
C LEU A 217 -15.86 13.57 3.53
N PRO A 218 -15.70 14.92 3.56
CA PRO A 218 -16.72 15.81 3.02
C PRO A 218 -16.96 15.62 1.51
N LEU A 219 -15.96 15.23 0.73
CA LEU A 219 -16.12 14.99 -0.71
C LEU A 219 -17.08 13.84 -1.03
N ILE A 220 -17.22 12.87 -0.13
CA ILE A 220 -18.10 11.71 -0.28
C ILE A 220 -19.46 11.96 0.34
N LEU A 221 -19.48 12.68 1.47
CA LEU A 221 -20.68 12.89 2.28
C LEU A 221 -21.42 14.19 1.97
N ALA A 222 -20.88 15.10 1.15
CA ALA A 222 -21.43 16.43 0.90
C ALA A 222 -22.96 16.39 0.73
N ASN A 223 -23.50 15.57 -0.17
CA ASN A 223 -24.95 15.51 -0.44
C ASN A 223 -25.82 14.93 0.70
N ASN A 224 -25.21 14.26 1.69
CA ASN A 224 -25.92 13.54 2.74
C ASN A 224 -25.84 14.20 4.13
N TRP A 225 -24.91 15.14 4.36
CA TRP A 225 -24.67 15.70 5.71
C TRP A 225 -24.49 17.22 5.78
N GLY A 226 -24.76 17.94 4.68
CA GLY A 226 -24.67 19.39 4.67
C GLY A 226 -24.84 20.07 3.31
N GLU A 227 -24.82 19.33 2.20
CA GLU A 227 -24.67 19.90 0.85
C GLU A 227 -23.34 20.64 0.66
N TRP A 228 -23.00 20.98 -0.58
CA TRP A 228 -21.72 21.61 -0.92
C TRP A 228 -21.57 23.03 -0.38
N GLY A 229 -22.69 23.74 -0.19
CA GLY A 229 -22.70 25.13 0.28
C GLY A 229 -22.74 25.32 1.80
N SER A 230 -22.92 24.26 2.59
CA SER A 230 -23.03 24.41 4.05
C SER A 230 -21.70 24.74 4.71
N SER A 231 -21.80 25.47 5.82
CA SER A 231 -20.70 25.72 6.74
C SER A 231 -20.07 24.43 7.28
N THR A 232 -20.80 23.31 7.34
CA THR A 232 -20.25 22.00 7.74
C THR A 232 -19.28 21.46 6.70
N THR A 233 -19.66 21.40 5.42
CA THR A 233 -18.81 20.90 4.33
C THR A 233 -17.63 21.84 4.08
N ILE A 234 -17.88 23.14 3.97
CA ILE A 234 -16.80 24.12 3.71
C ILE A 234 -15.87 24.21 4.94
N GLY A 235 -16.43 24.24 6.15
CA GLY A 235 -15.65 24.29 7.38
C GLY A 235 -14.76 23.06 7.58
N THR A 236 -15.25 21.86 7.24
CA THR A 236 -14.44 20.63 7.28
C THR A 236 -13.32 20.65 6.24
N LEU A 237 -13.58 21.09 5.01
CA LEU A 237 -12.54 21.27 3.98
C LEU A 237 -11.47 22.29 4.38
N CYS A 238 -11.88 23.43 4.95
CA CYS A 238 -10.95 24.44 5.46
C CYS A 238 -10.13 23.90 6.64
N ALA A 239 -10.75 23.16 7.56
CA ALA A 239 -10.05 22.48 8.65
C ALA A 239 -9.06 21.44 8.11
N GLY A 240 -9.40 20.74 7.04
CA GLY A 240 -8.50 19.84 6.33
C GLY A 240 -7.29 20.56 5.72
N GLY A 241 -7.51 21.71 5.08
CA GLY A 241 -6.42 22.58 4.63
C GLY A 241 -5.51 23.02 5.77
N GLY A 242 -6.10 23.40 6.91
CA GLY A 242 -5.38 23.69 8.15
C GLY A 242 -4.56 22.51 8.67
N ALA A 243 -5.15 21.31 8.68
CA ALA A 243 -4.46 20.08 9.11
C ALA A 243 -3.28 19.73 8.20
N TRP A 244 -3.39 19.92 6.88
CA TRP A 244 -2.26 19.76 5.95
C TRP A 244 -1.15 20.77 6.17
N ILE A 245 -1.49 22.04 6.45
CA ILE A 245 -0.51 23.07 6.80
C ILE A 245 0.20 22.70 8.12
N LEU A 246 -0.56 22.29 9.14
CA LEU A 246 -0.01 21.84 10.42
C LEU A 246 0.87 20.60 10.25
N PHE A 247 0.45 19.62 9.44
CA PHE A 247 1.26 18.46 9.09
C PHE A 247 2.58 18.90 8.45
N ALA A 248 2.55 19.77 7.44
CA ALA A 248 3.76 20.25 6.78
C ALA A 248 4.69 21.04 7.73
N ILE A 249 4.15 21.83 8.65
CA ILE A 249 4.93 22.54 9.67
C ILE A 249 5.54 21.57 10.68
N TRP A 250 4.74 20.61 11.17
CA TRP A 250 5.18 19.55 12.08
C TRP A 250 6.35 18.77 11.48
N GLU A 251 6.13 18.28 10.26
CA GLU A 251 7.09 17.46 9.53
C GLU A 251 8.42 18.17 9.29
N LYS A 252 8.35 19.46 8.96
CA LYS A 252 9.54 20.25 8.62
C LYS A 252 10.32 20.76 9.84
N ARG A 253 9.63 21.05 10.96
CA ARG A 253 10.24 21.78 12.09
C ARG A 253 10.32 21.01 13.39
N PHE A 254 9.43 20.04 13.62
CA PHE A 254 9.25 19.40 14.93
C PHE A 254 9.50 17.88 14.89
N ALA A 255 9.18 17.22 13.78
CA ALA A 255 9.36 15.79 13.64
C ALA A 255 10.85 15.42 13.71
N SER A 256 11.23 14.69 14.77
CA SER A 256 12.60 14.16 14.89
C SER A 256 12.87 13.07 13.85
N LYS A 257 11.83 12.30 13.49
CA LYS A 257 11.84 11.26 12.46
C LYS A 257 10.61 11.45 11.58
N PRO A 258 10.67 12.21 10.48
CA PRO A 258 9.51 12.48 9.64
C PRO A 258 8.98 11.22 8.93
N ILE A 259 7.68 11.19 8.65
CA ILE A 259 6.97 10.22 7.78
C ILE A 259 7.35 10.42 6.31
N ILE A 260 7.43 11.67 5.86
CA ILE A 260 7.90 12.07 4.53
C ILE A 260 9.31 12.64 4.72
N PRO A 261 10.33 11.78 4.63
CA PRO A 261 11.70 12.19 4.76
C PRO A 261 12.05 12.99 3.53
N LEU A 262 12.18 14.31 3.70
CA LEU A 262 12.81 15.19 2.72
C LEU A 262 14.33 15.02 2.81
N THR A 263 14.79 13.76 2.73
CA THR A 263 16.19 13.42 2.63
C THR A 263 16.72 14.01 1.34
N HIS A 264 17.88 14.67 1.43
CA HIS A 264 18.53 15.26 0.27
C HIS A 264 19.25 14.16 -0.50
N TRP A 265 18.48 13.33 -1.21
CA TRP A 265 19.04 12.38 -2.15
C TRP A 265 19.49 13.10 -3.42
N GLU A 266 20.66 12.74 -3.94
CA GLU A 266 21.14 13.26 -5.23
C GLU A 266 20.17 12.90 -6.38
N SER A 267 19.52 11.74 -6.27
CA SER A 267 18.51 11.28 -7.20
C SER A 267 17.10 11.68 -6.77
N LYS A 268 16.34 12.28 -7.70
CA LYS A 268 14.90 12.56 -7.52
C LYS A 268 14.01 11.38 -7.88
N ASN A 269 14.57 10.22 -8.20
CA ASN A 269 13.80 9.05 -8.61
C ASN A 269 12.79 8.57 -7.56
N PRO A 270 13.07 8.59 -6.23
CA PRO A 270 12.08 8.19 -5.24
C PRO A 270 10.80 9.03 -5.32
N ILE A 271 10.91 10.36 -5.42
CA ILE A 271 9.76 11.26 -5.47
C ILE A 271 8.94 11.04 -6.75
N TRP A 272 9.59 11.04 -7.91
CA TRP A 272 8.90 10.81 -9.19
C TRP A 272 8.31 9.40 -9.28
N GLY A 273 9.02 8.39 -8.76
CA GLY A 273 8.55 7.01 -8.74
C GLY A 273 7.30 6.86 -7.90
N VAL A 274 7.29 7.44 -6.69
CA VAL A 274 6.13 7.46 -5.80
C VAL A 274 4.97 8.21 -6.45
N LEU A 275 5.20 9.33 -7.14
CA LEU A 275 4.15 10.06 -7.87
C LEU A 275 3.50 9.21 -8.98
N VAL A 276 4.30 8.52 -9.80
CA VAL A 276 3.78 7.64 -10.87
C VAL A 276 2.92 6.52 -10.26
N VAL A 277 3.43 5.88 -9.21
CA VAL A 277 2.73 4.80 -8.50
C VAL A 277 1.44 5.33 -7.86
N PHE A 278 1.49 6.51 -7.25
CA PHE A 278 0.33 7.18 -6.65
C PHE A 278 -0.78 7.38 -7.70
N LEU A 279 -0.45 7.89 -8.89
CA LEU A 279 -1.44 8.14 -9.94
C LEU A 279 -2.09 6.84 -10.43
N VAL A 280 -1.28 5.80 -10.67
CA VAL A 280 -1.80 4.48 -11.11
C VAL A 280 -2.58 3.77 -10.01
N ALA A 281 -2.13 3.83 -8.76
CA ALA A 281 -2.85 3.27 -7.61
C ALA A 281 -4.18 4.01 -7.37
N THR A 282 -4.26 5.30 -7.69
CA THR A 282 -5.51 6.07 -7.64
C THR A 282 -6.51 5.52 -8.66
N ILE A 283 -6.08 5.27 -9.91
CA ILE A 283 -6.93 4.66 -10.94
C ILE A 283 -7.44 3.29 -10.48
N ASN A 284 -6.54 2.45 -9.96
CA ASN A 284 -6.87 1.10 -9.50
C ASN A 284 -7.96 1.10 -8.42
N ASN A 285 -7.78 1.90 -7.37
CA ASN A 285 -8.74 1.97 -6.27
C ASN A 285 -10.04 2.69 -6.65
N MET A 286 -10.00 3.59 -7.63
CA MET A 286 -11.20 4.23 -8.18
C MET A 286 -12.03 3.28 -9.05
N MET A 287 -11.38 2.47 -9.88
CA MET A 287 -12.07 1.71 -10.93
C MET A 287 -12.51 0.31 -10.54
N ASP A 288 -11.74 -0.42 -9.73
CA ASP A 288 -11.93 -1.87 -9.60
C ASP A 288 -12.47 -2.31 -8.24
N PHE A 289 -12.28 -1.50 -7.18
CA PHE A 289 -12.45 -1.98 -5.81
C PHE A 289 -13.76 -1.62 -5.10
N GLN A 290 -14.51 -0.60 -5.53
CA GLN A 290 -15.65 -0.10 -4.73
C GLN A 290 -17.03 -0.35 -5.34
N TYR A 291 -17.24 -0.01 -6.62
CA TYR A 291 -18.57 -0.08 -7.26
C TYR A 291 -18.65 -1.06 -8.43
N PHE A 292 -17.51 -1.57 -8.89
CA PHE A 292 -17.47 -2.40 -10.10
C PHE A 292 -18.18 -3.75 -9.92
N LEU A 293 -18.03 -4.40 -8.75
CA LEU A 293 -18.74 -5.64 -8.45
C LEU A 293 -20.27 -5.43 -8.40
N THR A 294 -20.74 -4.32 -7.82
CA THR A 294 -22.16 -3.96 -7.78
C THR A 294 -22.67 -3.66 -9.19
N TYR A 295 -21.90 -2.91 -9.98
CA TYR A 295 -22.19 -2.64 -11.38
C TYR A 295 -22.41 -3.94 -12.17
N LEU A 296 -21.47 -4.88 -12.11
CA LEU A 296 -21.57 -6.16 -12.83
C LEU A 296 -22.78 -7.00 -12.40
N GLN A 297 -23.12 -7.01 -11.10
CA GLN A 297 -24.28 -7.74 -10.62
C GLN A 297 -25.60 -7.12 -11.09
N VAL A 298 -25.72 -5.79 -11.04
CA VAL A 298 -26.96 -5.08 -11.38
C VAL A 298 -27.19 -5.01 -12.90
N THR A 299 -26.17 -4.66 -13.69
CA THR A 299 -26.33 -4.43 -15.13
C THR A 299 -26.42 -5.71 -15.94
N ARG A 300 -25.71 -6.78 -15.50
CA ARG A 300 -25.66 -8.06 -16.22
C ARG A 300 -26.45 -9.19 -15.55
N ARG A 301 -27.13 -8.90 -14.43
CA ARG A 301 -27.86 -9.88 -13.61
C ARG A 301 -26.99 -11.09 -13.21
N LEU A 302 -25.71 -10.85 -12.97
CA LEU A 302 -24.75 -11.89 -12.59
C LEU A 302 -24.87 -12.23 -11.11
N THR A 303 -24.60 -13.49 -10.77
CA THR A 303 -24.38 -13.89 -9.38
C THR A 303 -23.10 -13.23 -8.85
N SER A 304 -23.01 -13.08 -7.52
CA SER A 304 -21.81 -12.53 -6.86
C SER A 304 -20.52 -13.27 -7.27
N GLN A 305 -20.59 -14.59 -7.47
CA GLN A 305 -19.47 -15.41 -7.93
C GLN A 305 -19.03 -15.06 -9.35
N ASN A 306 -19.96 -15.03 -10.31
CA ASN A 306 -19.63 -14.76 -11.72
C ASN A 306 -19.14 -13.32 -11.90
N ALA A 307 -19.76 -12.37 -11.20
CA ALA A 307 -19.30 -10.98 -11.19
C ALA A 307 -17.88 -10.86 -10.62
N THR A 308 -17.57 -11.62 -9.55
CA THR A 308 -16.22 -11.67 -9.00
C THR A 308 -15.22 -12.21 -10.02
N TYR A 309 -15.51 -13.33 -10.69
CA TYR A 309 -14.63 -13.89 -11.71
C TYR A 309 -14.35 -12.93 -12.87
N LEU A 310 -15.35 -12.16 -13.28
CA LEU A 310 -15.20 -11.16 -14.33
C LEU A 310 -14.30 -9.99 -13.90
N GLU A 311 -14.36 -9.57 -12.63
CA GLU A 311 -13.47 -8.56 -12.04
C GLU A 311 -12.03 -9.05 -11.87
N ARG A 312 -11.81 -10.36 -11.71
CA ARG A 312 -10.48 -10.92 -11.38
C ARG A 312 -9.43 -10.81 -12.50
N GLY A 313 -9.79 -10.38 -13.70
CA GLY A 313 -8.85 -10.22 -14.83
C GLY A 313 -7.62 -9.37 -14.46
N PHE A 314 -7.82 -8.25 -13.76
CA PHE A 314 -6.74 -7.39 -13.28
C PHE A 314 -5.78 -8.14 -12.35
N ASN A 315 -6.34 -8.83 -11.35
CA ASN A 315 -5.58 -9.49 -10.29
C ASN A 315 -4.73 -10.62 -10.84
N VAL A 316 -5.21 -11.37 -11.83
CA VAL A 316 -4.43 -12.44 -12.48
C VAL A 316 -3.15 -11.90 -13.10
N THR A 317 -3.26 -10.84 -13.90
CA THR A 317 -2.10 -10.24 -14.55
C THR A 317 -1.18 -9.55 -13.56
N TYR A 318 -1.73 -8.86 -12.57
CA TYR A 318 -0.99 -8.21 -11.50
C TYR A 318 -0.15 -9.19 -10.65
N VAL A 319 -0.55 -10.47 -10.57
CA VAL A 319 0.17 -11.50 -9.80
C VAL A 319 1.14 -12.29 -10.67
N CYS A 320 0.75 -12.69 -11.88
CA CYS A 320 1.56 -13.55 -12.73
C CYS A 320 2.66 -12.77 -13.48
N LEU A 321 2.33 -11.60 -14.02
CA LEU A 321 3.24 -10.84 -14.88
C LEU A 321 4.51 -10.33 -14.14
N PRO A 322 4.46 -9.94 -12.85
CA PRO A 322 5.66 -9.54 -12.11
C PRO A 322 6.76 -10.61 -12.05
N LEU A 323 6.43 -11.90 -12.09
CA LEU A 323 7.46 -12.96 -12.13
C LEU A 323 8.28 -12.87 -13.43
N VAL A 324 7.58 -12.67 -14.54
CA VAL A 324 8.20 -12.51 -15.86
C VAL A 324 9.00 -11.22 -15.90
N ILE A 325 8.42 -10.10 -15.44
CA ILE A 325 9.10 -8.80 -15.39
C ILE A 325 10.34 -8.88 -14.49
N GLY A 326 10.23 -9.45 -13.30
CA GLY A 326 11.33 -9.59 -12.35
C GLY A 326 12.48 -10.44 -12.92
N TYR A 327 12.15 -11.54 -13.60
CA TYR A 327 13.16 -12.37 -14.27
C TYR A 327 13.85 -11.64 -15.43
N ILE A 328 13.10 -10.93 -16.27
CA ILE A 328 13.68 -10.17 -17.38
C ILE A 328 14.52 -8.99 -16.86
N MET A 329 14.05 -8.29 -15.82
CA MET A 329 14.82 -7.22 -15.15
C MET A 329 16.12 -7.76 -14.56
N LYS A 330 16.10 -8.95 -13.94
CA LYS A 330 17.31 -9.61 -13.43
C LYS A 330 18.35 -9.83 -14.54
N ARG A 331 17.91 -10.24 -15.74
CA ARG A 331 18.79 -10.47 -16.89
C ARG A 331 19.26 -9.17 -17.56
N THR A 332 18.35 -8.24 -17.81
CA THR A 332 18.64 -6.99 -18.53
C THR A 332 19.31 -5.94 -17.66
N ARG A 333 19.16 -6.04 -16.33
CA ARG A 333 19.57 -5.06 -15.32
C ARG A 333 19.01 -3.65 -15.58
N ARG A 334 17.97 -3.53 -16.40
CA ARG A 334 17.28 -2.27 -16.71
C ARG A 334 15.90 -2.30 -16.05
N TRP A 335 15.42 -1.15 -15.59
CA TRP A 335 14.10 -1.06 -14.95
C TRP A 335 13.20 -0.01 -15.63
N ARG A 336 13.75 1.14 -16.01
CA ARG A 336 13.00 2.27 -16.59
C ARG A 336 12.18 1.95 -17.86
N PRO A 337 12.68 1.21 -18.87
CA PRO A 337 11.88 0.91 -20.05
C PRO A 337 10.56 0.18 -19.73
N TYR A 338 10.57 -0.67 -18.70
CA TYR A 338 9.38 -1.37 -18.22
C TYR A 338 8.35 -0.41 -17.64
N VAL A 339 8.80 0.64 -16.94
CA VAL A 339 7.91 1.70 -16.42
C VAL A 339 7.19 2.42 -17.55
N TRP A 340 7.87 2.72 -18.67
CA TRP A 340 7.23 3.37 -19.81
C TRP A 340 6.19 2.49 -20.51
N ILE A 341 6.47 1.18 -20.65
CA ILE A 341 5.48 0.22 -21.14
C ILE A 341 4.25 0.21 -20.23
N GLY A 342 4.47 0.14 -18.91
CA GLY A 342 3.40 0.17 -17.93
C GLY A 342 2.60 1.47 -17.96
N ALA A 343 3.28 2.62 -18.08
CA ALA A 343 2.63 3.92 -18.18
C ALA A 343 1.78 4.07 -19.45
N SER A 344 2.21 3.51 -20.58
CA SER A 344 1.38 3.44 -21.79
C SER A 344 0.12 2.59 -21.58
N PHE A 345 0.25 1.45 -20.90
CA PHE A 345 -0.90 0.62 -20.54
C PHE A 345 -1.81 1.27 -19.49
N ALA A 346 -1.28 2.17 -18.65
CA ALA A 346 -2.08 2.93 -17.70
C ALA A 346 -2.99 3.96 -18.39
N VAL A 347 -2.70 4.34 -19.63
CA VAL A 347 -3.60 5.14 -20.49
C VAL A 347 -4.54 4.23 -21.29
N LEU A 348 -3.96 3.21 -21.94
CA LEU A 348 -4.70 2.32 -22.83
C LEU A 348 -5.76 1.48 -22.09
N GLY A 349 -5.43 0.92 -20.93
CA GLY A 349 -6.32 0.07 -20.13
C GLY A 349 -7.63 0.80 -19.79
N PRO A 350 -7.58 1.93 -19.06
CA PRO A 350 -8.77 2.72 -18.78
C PRO A 350 -9.48 3.25 -20.03
N GLY A 351 -8.72 3.60 -21.08
CA GLY A 351 -9.29 4.06 -22.35
C GLY A 351 -10.18 3.01 -23.02
N LEU A 352 -9.74 1.75 -23.00
CA LEU A 352 -10.54 0.62 -23.50
C LEU A 352 -11.63 0.21 -22.52
N MET A 353 -11.46 0.45 -21.21
CA MET A 353 -12.52 0.20 -20.23
C MET A 353 -13.77 1.05 -20.48
N ILE A 354 -13.65 2.24 -21.08
CA ILE A 354 -14.80 3.10 -21.38
C ILE A 354 -15.85 2.38 -22.26
N PRO A 355 -15.51 1.87 -23.47
CA PRO A 355 -16.45 1.08 -24.26
C PRO A 355 -16.67 -0.33 -23.69
N ALA A 356 -15.71 -0.92 -22.97
CA ALA A 356 -15.87 -2.28 -22.42
C ALA A 356 -16.87 -2.35 -21.25
N ARG A 357 -16.92 -1.32 -20.39
CA ARG A 357 -17.83 -1.22 -19.25
C ARG A 357 -19.17 -0.59 -19.66
N ASN A 358 -19.75 -1.15 -20.71
CA ASN A 358 -21.12 -0.93 -21.11
C ASN A 358 -21.91 -2.22 -20.87
N SER A 359 -23.18 -2.11 -20.50
CA SER A 359 -24.06 -3.25 -20.26
C SER A 359 -24.18 -4.22 -21.44
N HIS A 360 -24.06 -3.73 -22.68
CA HIS A 360 -24.17 -4.52 -23.90
C HIS A 360 -22.84 -5.11 -24.38
N SER A 361 -21.71 -4.70 -23.79
CA SER A 361 -20.39 -5.19 -24.19
C SER A 361 -20.17 -6.64 -23.81
N HIS A 362 -19.38 -7.38 -24.59
CA HIS A 362 -19.11 -8.78 -24.32
C HIS A 362 -18.23 -8.96 -23.07
N ASP A 363 -18.50 -9.99 -22.26
CA ASP A 363 -17.76 -10.27 -21.01
C ASP A 363 -16.25 -10.37 -21.25
N ALA A 364 -15.82 -11.03 -22.34
CA ALA A 364 -14.40 -11.16 -22.65
C ALA A 364 -13.71 -9.79 -22.85
N PHE A 365 -14.43 -8.79 -23.39
CA PHE A 365 -13.86 -7.47 -23.59
C PHE A 365 -13.58 -6.78 -22.25
N ILE A 366 -14.47 -6.93 -21.26
CA ILE A 366 -14.23 -6.46 -19.89
C ILE A 366 -12.96 -7.11 -19.33
N VAL A 367 -12.84 -8.44 -19.42
CA VAL A 367 -11.66 -9.16 -18.90
C VAL A 367 -10.37 -8.71 -19.57
N ILE A 368 -10.37 -8.52 -20.90
CA ILE A 368 -9.17 -8.08 -21.63
C ILE A 368 -8.72 -6.69 -21.16
N THR A 369 -9.66 -5.76 -20.97
CA THR A 369 -9.30 -4.41 -20.50
C THR A 369 -8.78 -4.39 -19.07
N GLN A 370 -9.35 -5.23 -18.20
CA GLN A 370 -8.87 -5.50 -16.84
C GLN A 370 -7.45 -6.08 -16.85
N VAL A 371 -7.16 -7.05 -17.73
CA VAL A 371 -5.84 -7.66 -17.92
C VAL A 371 -4.81 -6.62 -18.38
N ILE A 372 -5.16 -5.73 -19.31
CA ILE A 372 -4.25 -4.66 -19.78
C ILE A 372 -3.90 -3.72 -18.64
N PHE A 373 -4.87 -3.33 -17.82
CA PHE A 373 -4.61 -2.46 -16.67
C PHE A 373 -3.84 -3.19 -15.55
N GLY A 374 -4.09 -4.49 -15.34
CA GLY A 374 -3.28 -5.35 -14.48
C GLY A 374 -1.82 -5.44 -14.95
N ALA A 375 -1.59 -5.47 -16.26
CA ALA A 375 -0.25 -5.38 -16.83
C ALA A 375 0.38 -4.01 -16.55
N ALA A 376 -0.38 -2.91 -16.71
CA ALA A 376 0.10 -1.56 -16.42
C ALA A 376 0.65 -1.45 -15.00
N THR A 377 -0.13 -1.89 -14.00
CA THR A 377 0.27 -1.85 -12.60
C THR A 377 1.48 -2.73 -12.30
N ALA A 378 1.58 -3.91 -12.92
CA ALA A 378 2.75 -4.79 -12.77
C ALA A 378 4.03 -4.18 -13.34
N PHE A 379 3.96 -3.59 -14.54
CA PHE A 379 5.07 -2.91 -15.22
C PHE A 379 5.51 -1.60 -14.54
N ILE A 380 4.69 -1.06 -13.64
CA ILE A 380 4.99 0.15 -12.88
C ILE A 380 5.50 -0.21 -11.49
N ASN A 381 4.71 -0.95 -10.70
CA ASN A 381 4.95 -1.12 -9.26
C ASN A 381 6.28 -1.81 -8.95
N TYR A 382 6.58 -2.94 -9.61
CA TYR A 382 7.79 -3.70 -9.33
C TYR A 382 9.05 -3.01 -9.87
N PRO A 383 9.09 -2.51 -11.13
CA PRO A 383 10.26 -1.80 -11.62
C PRO A 383 10.53 -0.49 -10.89
N ILE A 384 9.50 0.29 -10.54
CA ILE A 384 9.68 1.51 -9.76
C ILE A 384 10.23 1.19 -8.38
N LEU A 385 9.63 0.23 -7.65
CA LEU A 385 10.06 -0.09 -6.29
C LEU A 385 11.56 -0.47 -6.24
N VAL A 386 12.04 -1.29 -7.18
CA VAL A 386 13.47 -1.62 -7.26
C VAL A 386 14.29 -0.41 -7.73
N GLY A 387 13.79 0.36 -8.70
CA GLY A 387 14.47 1.53 -9.23
C GLY A 387 14.70 2.64 -8.20
N ILE A 388 13.72 2.88 -7.31
CA ILE A 388 13.83 3.89 -6.25
C ILE A 388 14.77 3.41 -5.14
N GLN A 389 14.71 2.13 -4.76
CA GLN A 389 15.62 1.54 -3.77
C GLN A 389 17.08 1.58 -4.26
N ALA A 390 17.30 1.35 -5.55
CA ALA A 390 18.64 1.36 -6.13
C ALA A 390 19.19 2.78 -6.36
N SER A 391 18.38 3.81 -6.10
CA SER A 391 18.76 5.21 -6.28
C SER A 391 19.13 5.93 -4.99
N VAL A 392 19.12 5.21 -3.86
CA VAL A 392 19.43 5.74 -2.52
C VAL A 392 20.50 4.89 -1.83
N PRO A 393 21.18 5.44 -0.81
CA PRO A 393 22.11 4.66 0.00
C PRO A 393 21.44 3.46 0.69
N PRO A 394 22.17 2.36 0.97
CA PRO A 394 21.61 1.19 1.65
C PRO A 394 20.93 1.49 2.99
N SER A 395 21.41 2.49 3.73
CA SER A 395 20.80 2.95 4.99
C SER A 395 19.37 3.46 4.84
N ASP A 396 19.01 3.93 3.64
CA ASP A 396 17.77 4.64 3.35
C ASP A 396 16.78 3.77 2.56
N ILE A 397 17.10 2.50 2.29
CA ILE A 397 16.22 1.61 1.51
C ILE A 397 14.87 1.43 2.22
N ALA A 398 14.86 1.20 3.53
CA ALA A 398 13.63 1.08 4.32
C ALA A 398 12.78 2.36 4.26
N ILE A 399 13.45 3.51 4.27
CA ILE A 399 12.84 4.84 4.20
C ILE A 399 12.10 5.01 2.86
N VAL A 400 12.74 4.64 1.74
CA VAL A 400 12.12 4.72 0.40
C VAL A 400 10.99 3.72 0.22
N ILE A 401 11.10 2.52 0.80
CA ILE A 401 10.00 1.53 0.81
C ILE A 401 8.80 2.12 1.56
N ALA A 402 9.03 2.68 2.75
CA ALA A 402 7.97 3.32 3.52
C ALA A 402 7.30 4.45 2.72
N LEU A 403 8.08 5.31 2.06
CA LEU A 403 7.55 6.38 1.21
C LEU A 403 6.70 5.85 0.05
N TYR A 404 7.13 4.75 -0.58
CA TYR A 404 6.38 4.05 -1.63
C TYR A 404 5.04 3.53 -1.10
N GLU A 405 5.04 2.81 0.02
CA GLU A 405 3.82 2.24 0.61
C GLU A 405 2.85 3.35 1.03
N VAL A 406 3.33 4.38 1.73
CA VAL A 406 2.54 5.55 2.12
C VAL A 406 1.91 6.21 0.89
N GLY A 407 2.68 6.41 -0.18
CA GLY A 407 2.17 6.96 -1.44
C GLY A 407 1.05 6.10 -2.04
N THR A 408 1.22 4.78 -2.10
CA THR A 408 0.17 3.87 -2.60
C THR A 408 -1.08 3.88 -1.72
N SER A 409 -0.93 4.03 -0.41
CA SER A 409 -2.04 4.04 0.53
C SER A 409 -2.84 5.33 0.47
N VAL A 410 -2.16 6.48 0.40
CA VAL A 410 -2.84 7.78 0.16
C VAL A 410 -3.59 7.73 -1.17
N ALA A 411 -2.99 7.17 -2.21
CA ALA A 411 -3.65 6.97 -3.51
C ALA A 411 -4.91 6.10 -3.40
N ALA A 412 -4.92 5.08 -2.54
CA ALA A 412 -6.10 4.27 -2.30
C ALA A 412 -7.24 5.08 -1.66
N SER A 413 -6.93 5.89 -0.65
CA SER A 413 -7.91 6.82 -0.04
C SER A 413 -8.44 7.83 -1.07
N VAL A 414 -7.58 8.41 -1.91
CA VAL A 414 -7.99 9.36 -2.95
C VAL A 414 -8.86 8.69 -4.02
N GLY A 415 -8.45 7.51 -4.52
CA GLY A 415 -9.18 6.79 -5.57
C GLY A 415 -10.59 6.36 -5.12
N THR A 416 -10.70 5.79 -3.92
CA THR A 416 -12.00 5.43 -3.32
C THR A 416 -12.90 6.65 -3.10
N THR A 417 -12.31 7.79 -2.74
CA THR A 417 -13.02 9.06 -2.58
C THR A 417 -13.57 9.59 -3.90
N ILE A 418 -12.77 9.58 -4.97
CA ILE A 418 -13.24 10.01 -6.30
C ILE A 418 -14.39 9.11 -6.77
N ALA A 419 -14.23 7.80 -6.64
CA ALA A 419 -15.28 6.84 -6.99
C ALA A 419 -16.57 7.10 -6.19
N GLY A 420 -16.44 7.25 -4.86
CA GLY A 420 -17.58 7.52 -3.98
C GLY A 420 -18.25 8.87 -4.25
N SER A 421 -17.46 9.91 -4.52
CA SER A 421 -17.97 11.25 -4.82
C SER A 421 -18.73 11.28 -6.14
N VAL A 422 -18.19 10.67 -7.20
CA VAL A 422 -18.88 10.55 -8.49
C VAL A 422 -20.15 9.71 -8.34
N TRP A 423 -20.08 8.57 -7.67
CA TRP A 423 -21.24 7.70 -7.48
C TRP A 423 -22.33 8.38 -6.65
N ASN A 424 -21.99 9.10 -5.58
CA ASN A 424 -22.99 9.75 -4.72
C ASN A 424 -23.52 11.08 -5.27
N SER A 425 -22.75 11.76 -6.12
CA SER A 425 -23.13 13.10 -6.63
C SER A 425 -23.73 13.08 -8.03
N VAL A 426 -23.29 12.15 -8.88
CA VAL A 426 -23.72 12.12 -10.28
C VAL A 426 -24.88 11.15 -10.48
N LEU A 427 -24.87 10.02 -9.77
CA LEU A 427 -25.85 8.96 -9.95
C LEU A 427 -27.31 9.38 -9.72
N PRO A 428 -27.67 10.21 -8.72
CA PRO A 428 -29.04 10.68 -8.56
C PRO A 428 -29.58 11.39 -9.81
N GLY A 429 -28.79 12.31 -10.39
CA GLY A 429 -29.18 13.01 -11.62
C GLY A 429 -29.25 12.08 -12.85
N LEU A 430 -28.43 11.03 -12.90
CA LEU A 430 -28.53 10.01 -13.95
C LEU A 430 -29.79 9.14 -13.78
N PHE A 431 -30.22 8.88 -12.55
CA PHE A 431 -31.47 8.17 -12.27
C PHE A 431 -32.69 9.01 -12.68
N GLU A 432 -32.71 10.31 -12.36
CA GLU A 432 -33.76 11.22 -12.80
C GLU A 432 -33.88 11.30 -14.32
N LYS A 433 -32.74 11.19 -15.01
CA LYS A 433 -32.69 11.21 -16.48
C LYS A 433 -33.19 9.92 -17.13
N HIS A 434 -32.87 8.76 -16.55
CA HIS A 434 -33.01 7.46 -17.23
C HIS A 434 -34.08 6.54 -16.64
N VAL A 435 -34.43 6.67 -15.35
CA VAL A 435 -35.37 5.76 -14.68
C VAL A 435 -36.79 6.31 -14.76
N PRO A 436 -37.71 5.64 -15.47
CA PRO A 436 -39.09 6.10 -15.59
C PRO A 436 -39.91 5.89 -14.31
N GLY A 437 -40.87 6.79 -14.09
CA GLY A 437 -41.88 6.68 -13.04
C GLY A 437 -41.34 6.91 -11.63
N ASN A 438 -42.10 6.46 -10.63
CA ASN A 438 -41.73 6.60 -9.22
C ASN A 438 -40.82 5.45 -8.81
N TYR A 439 -39.67 5.79 -8.24
CA TYR A 439 -38.71 4.84 -7.71
C TYR A 439 -38.14 5.36 -6.38
N VAL A 440 -37.56 4.45 -5.59
CA VAL A 440 -36.92 4.79 -4.31
C VAL A 440 -35.41 4.64 -4.46
N TYR A 441 -34.72 5.72 -4.84
CA TYR A 441 -33.27 5.74 -5.09
C TYR A 441 -32.48 5.04 -3.97
N ALA A 442 -32.77 5.39 -2.72
CA ALA A 442 -32.07 4.83 -1.56
C ALA A 442 -32.18 3.31 -1.47
N LYS A 443 -33.31 2.70 -1.88
CA LYS A 443 -33.49 1.24 -1.88
C LYS A 443 -32.73 0.55 -3.02
N ILE A 444 -32.66 1.19 -4.19
CA ILE A 444 -31.93 0.66 -5.35
C ILE A 444 -30.44 0.59 -5.06
N VAL A 445 -29.86 1.69 -4.55
CA VAL A 445 -28.42 1.74 -4.26
C VAL A 445 -28.05 0.92 -3.02
N SER A 446 -28.99 0.73 -2.08
CA SER A 446 -28.75 -0.07 -0.86
C SER A 446 -29.07 -1.56 -0.98
N SER A 447 -29.70 -2.03 -2.06
CA SER A 447 -30.01 -3.46 -2.18
C SER A 447 -29.93 -3.92 -3.63
N ILE A 448 -28.94 -4.77 -3.92
CA ILE A 448 -28.79 -5.43 -5.22
C ILE A 448 -30.05 -6.24 -5.54
N SER A 449 -30.62 -6.95 -4.56
CA SER A 449 -31.85 -7.72 -4.74
C SER A 449 -33.04 -6.84 -5.09
N TYR A 450 -33.15 -5.65 -4.47
CA TYR A 450 -34.20 -4.69 -4.83
C TYR A 450 -34.00 -4.15 -6.25
N ALA A 451 -32.77 -3.77 -6.61
CA ALA A 451 -32.45 -3.29 -7.95
C ALA A 451 -32.78 -4.32 -9.04
N LEU A 452 -32.53 -5.62 -8.77
CA LEU A 452 -32.84 -6.72 -9.70
C LEU A 452 -34.34 -7.05 -9.76
N ALA A 453 -35.11 -6.72 -8.73
CA ALA A 453 -36.56 -6.97 -8.66
C ALA A 453 -37.40 -5.83 -9.24
N LEU A 454 -36.78 -4.76 -9.74
CA LEU A 454 -37.48 -3.66 -10.39
C LEU A 454 -38.21 -4.12 -11.65
N PRO A 455 -39.32 -3.45 -12.03
CA PRO A 455 -39.89 -3.56 -13.36
C PRO A 455 -38.84 -3.36 -14.46
N GLU A 456 -38.98 -4.05 -15.59
CA GLU A 456 -37.96 -4.12 -16.64
C GLU A 456 -37.58 -2.73 -17.21
N ASP A 457 -38.55 -1.84 -17.35
CA ASP A 457 -38.35 -0.45 -17.79
C ASP A 457 -37.53 0.36 -16.77
N GLN A 458 -37.82 0.22 -15.49
CA GLN A 458 -37.04 0.85 -14.42
C GLN A 458 -35.64 0.24 -14.30
N HIS A 459 -35.52 -1.08 -14.40
CA HIS A 459 -34.23 -1.78 -14.38
C HIS A 459 -33.34 -1.31 -15.52
N GLN A 460 -33.85 -1.21 -16.76
CA GLN A 460 -33.10 -0.68 -17.90
C GLN A 460 -32.64 0.77 -17.69
N GLY A 461 -33.47 1.63 -17.11
CA GLY A 461 -33.08 2.97 -16.71
C GLY A 461 -31.92 3.00 -15.72
N VAL A 462 -31.94 2.09 -14.72
CA VAL A 462 -30.84 1.92 -13.75
C VAL A 462 -29.56 1.46 -14.45
N VAL A 463 -29.66 0.53 -15.40
CA VAL A 463 -28.52 0.04 -16.19
C VAL A 463 -27.85 1.17 -16.97
N LEU A 464 -28.63 2.02 -17.65
CA LEU A 464 -28.11 3.16 -18.40
C LEU A 464 -27.44 4.19 -17.48
N ALA A 465 -28.04 4.48 -16.32
CA ALA A 465 -27.43 5.37 -15.34
C ALA A 465 -26.09 4.83 -14.82
N TYR A 466 -25.99 3.51 -14.61
CA TYR A 466 -24.78 2.84 -14.15
C TYR A 466 -23.68 2.85 -15.23
N ASP A 467 -24.05 2.64 -16.49
CA ASP A 467 -23.13 2.73 -17.63
C ASP A 467 -22.55 4.14 -17.78
N ASP A 468 -23.38 5.18 -17.70
CA ASP A 468 -22.94 6.58 -17.78
C ASP A 468 -22.01 6.95 -16.61
N ALA A 469 -22.28 6.47 -15.40
CA ALA A 469 -21.41 6.69 -14.24
C ALA A 469 -20.04 6.01 -14.41
N MET A 470 -20.01 4.76 -14.90
CA MET A 470 -18.76 4.04 -15.18
C MET A 470 -17.97 4.69 -16.30
N ARG A 471 -18.65 5.20 -17.33
CA ARG A 471 -18.03 5.96 -18.42
C ARG A 471 -17.32 7.21 -17.90
N LEU A 472 -17.96 7.98 -17.02
CA LEU A 472 -17.35 9.18 -16.42
C LEU A 472 -16.08 8.84 -15.64
N LEU A 473 -16.14 7.80 -14.80
CA LEU A 473 -14.96 7.33 -14.07
C LEU A 473 -13.85 6.85 -15.01
N GLY A 474 -14.19 6.17 -16.10
CA GLY A 474 -13.23 5.76 -17.13
C GLY A 474 -12.52 6.94 -17.79
N ILE A 475 -13.24 8.03 -18.09
CA ILE A 475 -12.64 9.26 -18.65
C ILE A 475 -11.65 9.88 -17.65
N ILE A 476 -12.04 10.00 -16.38
CA ILE A 476 -11.15 10.50 -15.32
C ILE A 476 -9.89 9.62 -15.22
N ALA A 477 -10.06 8.30 -15.28
CA ALA A 477 -8.94 7.36 -15.22
C ALA A 477 -7.95 7.54 -16.38
N VAL A 478 -8.43 7.78 -17.61
CA VAL A 478 -7.56 8.07 -18.76
C VAL A 478 -6.75 9.35 -18.55
N CYS A 479 -7.37 10.41 -18.03
CA CYS A 479 -6.68 11.65 -17.71
C CYS A 479 -5.56 11.43 -16.66
N ILE A 480 -5.86 10.70 -15.59
CA ILE A 480 -4.86 10.35 -14.56
C ILE A 480 -3.77 9.45 -15.16
N GLY A 481 -4.11 8.52 -16.05
CA GLY A 481 -3.16 7.67 -16.76
C GLY A 481 -2.19 8.49 -17.62
N ALA A 482 -2.69 9.52 -18.31
CA ALA A 482 -1.86 10.43 -19.10
C ALA A 482 -0.90 11.22 -18.19
N LEU A 483 -1.38 11.71 -17.04
CA LEU A 483 -0.52 12.33 -16.03
C LEU A 483 0.55 11.37 -15.51
N SER A 484 0.21 10.10 -15.29
CA SER A 484 1.16 9.06 -14.89
C SER A 484 2.25 8.85 -15.94
N PHE A 485 1.90 8.89 -17.23
CA PHE A 485 2.87 8.81 -18.31
C PHE A 485 3.83 10.00 -18.29
N LEU A 486 3.29 11.22 -18.18
CA LEU A 486 4.11 12.44 -18.10
C LEU A 486 5.02 12.44 -16.87
N ALA A 487 4.51 12.02 -15.70
CA ALA A 487 5.29 11.90 -14.47
C ALA A 487 6.40 10.83 -14.53
N SER A 488 6.33 9.89 -15.48
CA SER A 488 7.36 8.87 -15.67
C SER A 488 8.56 9.34 -16.51
N ILE A 489 8.43 10.44 -17.25
CA ILE A 489 9.49 10.97 -18.13
C ILE A 489 10.74 11.41 -17.34
N PRO A 490 10.61 12.15 -16.21
CA PRO A 490 11.76 12.62 -15.42
C PRO A 490 12.57 11.53 -14.72
N LEU A 491 12.07 10.27 -14.68
CA LEU A 491 12.79 9.16 -14.06
C LEU A 491 14.12 8.92 -14.77
N LYS A 492 15.22 8.98 -14.02
CA LYS A 492 16.57 8.71 -14.55
C LYS A 492 16.81 7.21 -14.56
N GLY A 493 17.03 6.66 -15.75
CA GLY A 493 17.35 5.24 -15.93
C GLY A 493 18.83 4.98 -15.67
N PHE A 494 19.12 3.89 -14.96
CA PHE A 494 20.47 3.39 -14.72
C PHE A 494 20.42 1.85 -14.64
N LEU A 495 21.59 1.22 -14.65
CA LEU A 495 21.70 -0.24 -14.53
C LEU A 495 21.65 -0.67 -13.07
N LEU A 496 20.89 -1.71 -12.78
CA LEU A 496 20.84 -2.34 -11.46
C LEU A 496 22.16 -3.08 -11.22
N VAL A 497 22.87 -2.70 -10.16
CA VAL A 497 24.13 -3.31 -9.74
C VAL A 497 23.94 -3.90 -8.36
N ASN A 498 24.43 -5.12 -8.14
CA ASN A 498 24.55 -5.65 -6.79
C ASN A 498 25.70 -4.91 -6.12
N VAL A 499 25.39 -4.17 -5.05
CA VAL A 499 26.42 -3.72 -4.11
C VAL A 499 26.95 -5.00 -3.46
N LYS A 500 28.15 -5.44 -3.82
CA LYS A 500 28.81 -6.54 -3.10
C LYS A 500 28.90 -6.11 -1.63
N GLY A 501 28.54 -7.02 -0.74
CA GLY A 501 28.43 -6.76 0.69
C GLY A 501 29.68 -6.09 1.26
N HIS A 502 29.46 -5.41 2.39
CA HIS A 502 30.43 -4.72 3.25
C HIS A 502 31.70 -5.52 3.65
N GLU A 503 31.93 -6.73 3.15
CA GLU A 503 33.12 -7.51 3.46
C GLU A 503 34.38 -7.06 2.69
N SER A 504 34.25 -6.46 1.49
CA SER A 504 35.45 -6.03 0.74
C SER A 504 35.96 -4.65 1.14
N MET A 505 35.10 -3.73 1.62
CA MET A 505 35.56 -2.41 2.07
C MET A 505 36.17 -2.43 3.47
N SER A 506 35.71 -3.31 4.37
CA SER A 506 36.37 -3.47 5.67
C SER A 506 37.64 -4.31 5.55
N GLN A 507 37.69 -5.32 4.68
CA GLN A 507 38.92 -6.09 4.45
C GLN A 507 39.94 -5.36 3.58
N GLU A 508 39.55 -4.54 2.60
CA GLU A 508 40.50 -3.67 1.89
C GLU A 508 40.96 -2.51 2.79
N HIS A 509 40.11 -1.98 3.68
CA HIS A 509 40.55 -0.94 4.62
C HIS A 509 41.33 -1.52 5.82
N GLU A 510 41.04 -2.73 6.31
CA GLU A 510 41.88 -3.42 7.31
C GLU A 510 43.16 -3.96 6.68
N ALA A 511 43.15 -4.41 5.42
CA ALA A 511 44.38 -4.81 4.72
C ALA A 511 45.23 -3.60 4.33
N ASP A 512 44.64 -2.48 3.89
CA ASP A 512 45.38 -1.24 3.59
C ASP A 512 45.88 -0.57 4.88
N VAL A 513 45.18 -0.68 6.00
CA VAL A 513 45.67 -0.17 7.30
C VAL A 513 46.73 -1.09 7.90
N GLN A 514 46.63 -2.42 7.75
CA GLN A 514 47.67 -3.35 8.18
C GLN A 514 48.94 -3.29 7.33
N THR A 515 48.84 -3.06 6.02
CA THR A 515 50.02 -2.89 5.15
C THR A 515 50.71 -1.54 5.40
N LEU A 516 49.96 -0.47 5.69
CA LEU A 516 50.53 0.83 6.07
C LEU A 516 51.20 0.80 7.45
N ASP A 517 50.67 0.04 8.41
CA ASP A 517 51.30 -0.14 9.73
C ASP A 517 52.53 -1.07 9.67
N GLU A 518 52.55 -2.10 8.81
CA GLU A 518 53.74 -2.96 8.61
C GLU A 518 54.86 -2.25 7.83
N GLU A 519 54.55 -1.45 6.80
CA GLU A 519 55.57 -0.67 6.07
C GLU A 519 56.15 0.47 6.93
N ALA A 520 55.35 1.10 7.79
CA ALA A 520 55.82 2.15 8.70
C ALA A 520 56.75 1.62 9.82
N VAL A 521 56.52 0.40 10.31
CA VAL A 521 57.38 -0.23 11.33
C VAL A 521 58.71 -0.72 10.74
N VAL A 522 58.73 -1.16 9.48
CA VAL A 522 59.97 -1.57 8.79
C VAL A 522 60.85 -0.36 8.45
N ASP A 523 60.27 0.77 8.06
CA ASP A 523 61.03 2.00 7.78
C ASP A 523 61.57 2.66 9.07
N GLU A 524 60.88 2.58 10.21
CA GLU A 524 61.41 3.07 11.50
C GLU A 524 62.57 2.21 12.04
N GLU A 525 62.52 0.88 11.91
CA GLU A 525 63.63 0.01 12.34
C GLU A 525 64.89 0.18 11.46
N ILE A 526 64.73 0.45 10.16
CA ILE A 526 65.88 0.68 9.26
C ILE A 526 66.52 2.05 9.55
N VAL A 527 65.73 3.09 9.83
CA VAL A 527 66.25 4.44 10.14
C VAL A 527 66.95 4.50 11.51
N ILE A 528 66.51 3.72 12.50
CA ILE A 528 67.16 3.67 13.83
C ILE A 528 68.50 2.90 13.79
N SER A 529 68.67 1.96 12.86
CA SER A 529 69.93 1.20 12.70
C SER A 529 71.07 1.97 12.02
N HIS A 530 70.76 3.04 11.27
CA HIS A 530 71.75 3.82 10.50
C HIS A 530 72.13 5.17 11.13
N ALA A 531 71.54 5.55 12.26
CA ALA A 531 71.81 6.82 12.94
C ALA A 531 72.91 6.77 14.02
N SER A 532 73.54 5.61 14.28
CA SER A 532 74.56 5.45 15.35
C SER A 532 76.02 5.65 14.91
N GLU A 533 76.31 5.92 13.64
CA GLU A 533 77.69 6.12 13.17
C GLU A 533 77.84 7.31 12.23
N MET A 534 77.92 8.54 12.74
CA MET A 534 78.71 9.60 12.06
C MET A 534 79.23 10.69 13.02
N PRO A 535 80.46 11.20 12.85
CA PRO A 535 81.08 12.14 13.78
C PRO A 535 80.80 13.62 13.48
N ASN A 536 80.64 14.38 14.56
CA ASN A 536 80.55 15.84 14.67
C ASN A 536 81.45 16.64 13.70
N LYS A 537 80.85 17.50 12.88
CA LYS A 537 81.52 18.68 12.30
C LYS A 537 80.67 19.94 12.48
N LYS A 538 81.29 20.96 13.09
CA LYS A 538 80.77 22.32 13.33
C LYS A 538 80.48 23.06 12.02
N PRO A 539 79.52 24.01 12.01
CA PRO A 539 79.22 24.84 10.85
C PRO A 539 80.15 26.08 10.78
N PRO A 540 80.44 26.62 9.58
CA PRO A 540 80.94 27.97 9.44
C PRO A 540 79.81 28.98 9.20
N HIS A 541 80.09 30.20 9.62
CA HIS A 541 79.31 31.42 9.49
C HIS A 541 78.94 31.78 8.05
N LEU A 542 77.68 32.19 7.82
CA LEU A 542 77.29 33.58 7.52
C LEU A 542 75.76 33.70 7.45
#